data_AF-A0A1Q3M374-F1
#
_entry.id   AF-A0A1Q3M374-F1
#
_cell.length_a   1.000
_cell.length_b   1.000
_cell.length_c   1.000
_cell.angle_alpha   90.00
_cell.angle_beta   90.00
_cell.angle_gamma   90.00
#
_symmetry.space_group_name_H-M   'P 1'
#
loop_
_entity.id
_entity.type
_entity.pdbx_description
1 polymer ?
#
loop_
_entity_poly.entity_id
_entity_poly.type
_entity_poly.pdbx_seq_one_letter_code
_entity_poly.pdbx_strand_id
1 'polypeptide(L)' 'MGNFTLFISNNKYATLGMILGLTLGYLHWYHVGCYWGTYPLSSECWVNCVAGLLFGGFIGSLCAKDKG' A
#
# COMPACT_ATOMS: atom_id res chain seq x y z
N MET A 1 5.33 -25.47 -5.05
CA MET A 1 4.70 -24.17 -4.73
C MET A 1 4.71 -24.01 -3.21
N GLY A 2 5.73 -23.38 -2.60
CA GLY A 2 5.81 -23.36 -1.12
C GLY A 2 6.66 -22.27 -0.47
N ASN A 3 7.45 -21.48 -1.23
CA ASN A 3 8.38 -20.51 -0.63
C ASN A 3 7.77 -19.12 -0.39
N PHE A 4 6.71 -18.75 -1.12
CA PHE A 4 6.13 -17.40 -1.05
C PHE A 4 5.39 -17.14 0.28
N THR A 5 4.68 -18.15 0.78
CA THR A 5 3.92 -18.08 2.04
C THR A 5 4.84 -17.93 3.27
N LEU A 6 6.06 -18.49 3.21
CA LEU A 6 7.05 -18.41 4.29
C LEU A 6 7.62 -16.98 4.41
N PHE A 7 7.82 -16.31 3.28
CA PHE A 7 8.22 -14.89 3.22
C PHE A 7 7.14 -13.97 3.81
N ILE A 8 5.87 -14.23 3.49
CA ILE A 8 4.72 -13.49 4.04
C ILE A 8 4.57 -13.71 5.55
N SER A 9 4.81 -14.92 6.06
CA SER A 9 4.68 -15.22 7.49
C SER A 9 5.78 -14.54 8.32
N ASN A 10 7.02 -14.51 7.80
CA ASN A 10 8.14 -13.88 8.49
C ASN A 10 8.02 -12.34 8.49
N ASN A 11 7.47 -11.76 7.42
CA ASN A 11 7.26 -10.32 7.26
C ASN A 11 5.77 -9.94 7.23
N LYS A 12 5.00 -10.56 8.13
CA LYS A 12 3.54 -10.39 8.23
C LYS A 12 3.09 -8.94 8.39
N TYR A 13 3.86 -8.14 9.14
CA TYR A 13 3.56 -6.73 9.37
C TYR A 13 3.76 -5.85 8.13
N ALA A 14 4.84 -6.08 7.37
CA ALA A 14 5.08 -5.38 6.10
C ALA A 14 4.00 -5.72 5.06
N THR A 15 3.60 -6.99 4.99
CA THR A 15 2.56 -7.47 4.06
C THR A 15 1.18 -6.90 4.42
N LEU A 16 0.82 -6.87 5.71
CA LEU A 16 -0.41 -6.21 6.17
C LEU A 16 -0.39 -4.71 5.84
N GLY A 17 0.75 -4.06 6.06
CA GLY A 17 0.95 -2.65 5.72
C GLY A 17 0.74 -2.37 4.23
N MET A 18 1.30 -3.21 3.35
CA MET A 18 1.10 -3.10 1.89
C MET A 18 -0.38 -3.20 1.49
N ILE A 19 -1.11 -4.18 2.04
CA ILE A 19 -2.54 -4.40 1.70
C ILE A 19 -3.40 -3.23 2.21
N LEU A 20 -3.14 -2.76 3.43
CA LEU A 20 -3.84 -1.60 4.00
C LEU A 20 -3.54 -0.32 3.20
N GLY A 21 -2.28 -0.11 2.84
CA GLY A 21 -1.84 1.03 2.03
C GLY A 21 -2.43 1.03 0.62
N LEU A 22 -2.50 -0.13 -0.04
CA LEU A 22 -3.17 -0.29 -1.35
C LEU A 22 -4.66 0.09 -1.25
N THR A 23 -5.34 -0.38 -0.21
CA THR A 23 -6.77 -0.10 0.03
C THR A 23 -7.01 1.38 0.28
N LEU A 24 -6.15 2.02 1.08
CA LEU A 24 -6.18 3.47 1.34
C LEU A 24 -5.88 4.29 0.08
N GLY A 25 -4.91 3.85 -0.73
CA GLY A 25 -4.56 4.49 -2.00
C GLY A 25 -5.70 4.44 -3.02
N TYR A 26 -6.41 3.31 -3.10
CA TYR A 26 -7.64 3.16 -3.90
C TYR A 26 -8.76 4.07 -3.39
N LEU A 27 -9.00 4.08 -2.07
CA LEU A 27 -10.04 4.92 -1.48
C LEU A 27 -9.75 6.41 -1.69
N HIS A 28 -8.49 6.82 -1.55
CA HIS A 28 -8.03 8.18 -1.83
C HIS A 28 -8.28 8.56 -3.30
N TRP A 29 -7.96 7.66 -4.23
CA TRP A 29 -8.21 7.89 -5.65
C TRP A 29 -9.72 8.04 -5.93
N TYR A 30 -10.55 7.18 -5.34
CA TYR A 30 -12.01 7.21 -5.52
C TYR A 30 -12.65 8.49 -4.97
N HIS A 31 -12.25 8.93 -3.77
CA HIS A 31 -12.86 10.09 -3.10
C HIS A 31 -12.25 11.44 -3.50
N VAL A 32 -10.94 11.52 -3.66
CA VAL A 32 -10.21 12.79 -3.86
C VAL A 32 -9.86 12.98 -5.34
N GLY A 33 -9.42 11.91 -5.99
CA GLY A 33 -8.98 11.95 -7.39
C GLY A 33 -10.10 12.28 -8.37
N CYS A 34 -11.28 11.67 -8.18
CA CYS A 34 -12.42 11.87 -9.05
C CYS A 34 -13.19 13.18 -8.78
N TYR A 35 -13.08 13.77 -7.58
CA TYR A 35 -13.86 14.95 -7.17
C TYR A 35 -13.19 16.28 -7.57
N TRP A 36 -11.86 16.33 -7.59
CA TRP A 36 -11.12 17.59 -7.76
C TRP A 36 -10.59 17.86 -9.17
N GLY A 37 -10.82 16.98 -10.15
CA GLY A 37 -10.70 17.22 -11.61
C GLY A 37 -9.37 17.78 -12.17
N THR A 38 -8.35 18.02 -11.35
CA THR A 38 -7.23 18.92 -11.70
C THR A 38 -5.85 18.28 -11.53
N TYR A 39 -5.76 17.01 -11.12
CA TYR A 39 -4.47 16.33 -10.94
C TYR A 39 -4.17 15.36 -12.09
N PRO A 40 -3.14 15.61 -12.92
CA PRO A 40 -2.70 14.66 -13.97
C PRO A 40 -2.13 13.35 -13.40
N LEU A 41 -1.78 13.32 -12.10
CA LEU A 41 -1.43 12.10 -11.36
C LEU A 41 -2.64 11.22 -11.01
N SER A 42 -3.86 11.78 -11.09
CA SER A 42 -5.10 11.11 -10.72
C SER A 42 -5.82 10.44 -11.89
N SER A 43 -5.31 10.53 -13.12
CA SER A 43 -5.93 9.83 -14.25
C SER A 43 -5.83 8.31 -14.12
N GLU A 44 -4.77 7.82 -13.48
CA GLU A 44 -4.45 6.39 -13.43
C GLU A 44 -4.57 5.85 -12.00
N CYS A 45 -5.60 5.03 -11.73
CA CYS A 45 -5.80 4.35 -10.44
C CYS A 45 -4.53 3.60 -9.95
N TRP A 46 -3.72 3.13 -10.89
CA TRP A 46 -2.47 2.42 -10.64
C TRP A 46 -1.41 3.26 -9.91
N VAL A 47 -1.27 4.55 -10.20
CA VAL A 47 -0.25 5.39 -9.54
C VAL A 47 -0.57 5.55 -8.06
N ASN A 48 -1.84 5.81 -7.73
CA ASN A 48 -2.27 5.99 -6.35
C ASN A 48 -2.27 4.68 -5.56
N CYS A 49 -2.62 3.56 -6.21
CA CYS A 49 -2.50 2.23 -5.63
C CYS A 49 -1.04 1.85 -5.35
N VAL A 50 -0.13 2.09 -6.30
CA VAL A 50 1.30 1.78 -6.15
C VAL A 50 1.93 2.67 -5.06
N ALA A 51 1.59 3.96 -5.03
CA ALA A 51 2.03 4.85 -3.96
C ALA A 51 1.53 4.38 -2.59
N GLY A 52 0.23 4.08 -2.47
CA GLY A 52 -0.37 3.55 -1.25
C GLY A 52 0.28 2.24 -0.80
N LEU A 53 0.55 1.32 -1.72
CA LEU A 53 1.22 0.05 -1.44
C LEU A 53 2.67 0.24 -0.98
N LEU A 54 3.44 1.13 -1.63
CA LEU A 54 4.82 1.44 -1.25
C LEU A 54 4.88 2.07 0.15
N PHE A 55 4.04 3.08 0.41
CA PHE A 55 3.97 3.73 1.72
C PHE A 55 3.48 2.79 2.81
N GLY A 56 2.44 2.00 2.53
CA GLY A 56 1.92 1.01 3.46
C GLY A 56 2.94 -0.08 3.78
N GLY A 57 3.66 -0.57 2.78
CA GLY A 57 4.75 -1.54 2.98
C GLY A 57 5.93 -0.96 3.75
N PHE A 58 6.29 0.29 3.49
CA PHE A 58 7.34 1.00 4.23
C PHE A 58 6.97 1.17 5.71
N ILE A 59 5.75 1.63 6.00
CA ILE A 59 5.22 1.77 7.37
C ILE A 59 5.14 0.41 8.08
N GLY A 60 4.64 -0.62 7.39
CA GLY A 60 4.59 -1.98 7.91
C GLY A 60 5.98 -2.55 8.21
N SER A 61 6.99 -2.19 7.42
CA SER A 61 8.39 -2.59 7.63
C SER A 61 9.06 -1.81 8.78
N LEU A 62 8.73 -0.52 8.95
CA LEU A 62 9.18 0.27 10.10
C LEU A 62 8.61 -0.29 11.40
N CYS A 63 7.32 -0.60 11.42
CA CYS A 63 6.63 -1.15 12.59
C CYS A 63 7.08 -2.58 12.94
N ALA A 64 7.56 -3.35 11.95
CA ALA A 64 8.19 -4.64 12.18
C ALA A 64 9.58 -4.52 12.86
N LYS A 65 10.32 -3.45 12.52
CA LYS A 65 11.68 -3.21 13.02
C LYS A 65 11.70 -2.75 14.48
N ASP A 66 10.64 -2.07 14.92
CA ASP A 66 10.49 -1.53 16.29
C ASP A 66 10.21 -2.61 17.36
N LYS A 67 9.86 -3.83 16.95
CA LYS A 67 9.62 -4.97 17.85
C LYS A 67 10.81 -5.92 17.98
N GLY A 68 11.96 -5.57 17.39
CA GLY A 68 13.21 -6.33 17.43
C GLY A 68 14.19 -5.79 18.45
#